data_AF-F7KT66-F1
#
_entry.id   AF-F7KT66-F1
#
_cell.length_a   1.000
_cell.length_b   1.000
_cell.length_c   1.000
_cell.angle_alpha   90.00
_cell.angle_beta   90.00
_cell.angle_gamma   90.00
#
_symmetry.space_group_name_H-M   'P 1'
#
loop_
_entity.id
_entity.type
_entity.pdbx_description
1 polymer ?
#
loop_
_entity_poly.entity_id
_entity_poly.type
_entity_poly.pdbx_seq_one_letter_code
_entity_poly.pdbx_strand_id
1 'polypeptide(L)'
;MNMDFNQIAMLQKLKGCLERFRAGHPKFPLFLKAVSQEALVEGSVIEITVTAPDGRNYCSNIKLNSEDLEFVDCLKTLGNR
;
A
#
# COMPACT_ATOMS: atom_id res chain seq x y z
N MET A 1 26.43 -11.64 -0.53
CA MET A 1 25.33 -11.41 -1.49
C MET A 1 25.56 -10.04 -2.11
N ASN A 2 26.03 -10.00 -3.36
CA ASN A 2 26.38 -8.75 -4.05
C ASN A 2 25.11 -8.20 -4.73
N MET A 3 24.40 -7.28 -4.06
CA MET A 3 23.25 -6.60 -4.67
C MET A 3 23.74 -5.82 -5.89
N ASP A 4 23.16 -6.12 -7.05
CA ASP A 4 23.54 -5.53 -8.33
C ASP A 4 23.24 -4.01 -8.34
N PHE A 5 24.16 -3.22 -8.89
CA PHE A 5 24.07 -1.75 -8.88
C PHE A 5 22.76 -1.22 -9.48
N ASN A 6 22.19 -1.91 -10.48
CA ASN A 6 20.90 -1.54 -11.06
C ASN A 6 19.73 -1.76 -10.09
N GLN A 7 19.80 -2.80 -9.24
CA GLN A 7 18.78 -3.08 -8.23
C GLN A 7 18.78 -1.98 -7.16
N ILE A 8 19.96 -1.50 -6.76
CA ILE A 8 20.10 -0.39 -5.79
C ILE A 8 19.51 0.91 -6.38
N ALA A 9 19.82 1.22 -7.63
CA ALA A 9 19.28 2.40 -8.31
C ALA A 9 17.74 2.36 -8.45
N MET A 10 17.19 1.18 -8.74
CA MET A 10 15.73 0.99 -8.81
C MET A 10 15.07 1.17 -7.44
N LEU A 11 15.65 0.62 -6.37
CA LEU A 11 15.16 0.80 -5.00
C LEU A 11 15.18 2.28 -4.56
N GLN A 12 16.24 3.02 -4.92
CA GLN A 12 16.32 4.46 -4.62
C GLN A 12 15.23 5.26 -5.36
N LYS A 13 14.96 4.94 -6.64
CA LYS A 13 13.85 5.56 -7.39
C LYS A 13 12.50 5.27 -6.75
N LEU A 14 12.24 4.01 -6.39
CA LEU A 14 10.99 3.62 -5.73
C LEU A 14 10.78 4.37 -4.42
N LYS A 15 11.84 4.48 -3.59
CA LYS A 15 11.80 5.28 -2.36
C LYS A 15 11.45 6.74 -2.65
N GLY A 16 12.10 7.37 -3.63
CA GLY A 16 11.82 8.76 -4.00
C GLY A 16 10.41 9.00 -4.58
N CYS A 17 9.83 8.01 -5.25
CA CYS A 17 8.43 8.06 -5.69
C CYS A 17 7.47 7.96 -4.50
N LEU A 18 7.73 7.04 -3.58
CA LEU A 18 6.91 6.85 -2.38
C LEU A 18 6.88 8.10 -1.51
N GLU A 19 8.03 8.73 -1.26
CA GLU A 19 8.12 9.96 -0.46
C GLU A 19 7.32 11.12 -1.08
N ARG A 20 7.40 11.30 -2.40
CA ARG A 20 6.62 12.34 -3.10
C ARG A 20 5.12 12.07 -3.03
N PHE A 21 4.71 10.81 -3.18
CA PHE A 21 3.31 10.42 -3.04
C PHE A 21 2.79 10.69 -1.62
N ARG A 22 3.57 10.35 -0.59
CA ARG A 22 3.24 10.64 0.81
C ARG A 22 3.07 12.13 1.06
N ALA A 23 3.97 12.96 0.53
CA ALA A 23 3.89 14.42 0.65
C ALA A 23 2.62 14.98 -0.02
N GLY A 24 2.23 14.44 -1.18
CA GLY A 24 0.98 14.82 -1.85
C GLY A 24 -0.30 14.30 -1.18
N HIS A 25 -0.18 13.23 -0.39
CA HIS A 25 -1.32 12.54 0.24
C HIS A 25 -1.07 12.31 1.74
N PRO A 26 -1.01 13.36 2.59
CA PRO A 26 -0.63 13.22 4.00
C PRO A 26 -1.59 12.37 4.84
N LYS A 27 -2.85 12.22 4.40
CA LYS A 27 -3.83 11.35 5.07
C LYS A 27 -3.62 9.87 4.76
N PHE A 28 -2.95 9.54 3.65
CA PHE A 28 -2.83 8.15 3.19
C PHE A 28 -1.96 7.30 4.13
N PRO A 29 -0.76 7.75 4.59
CA PRO A 29 0.01 6.99 5.57
C PRO A 29 -0.72 6.82 6.92
N LEU A 30 -1.45 7.86 7.36
CA LEU A 30 -2.23 7.81 8.59
C LEU A 30 -3.36 6.77 8.49
N PHE A 31 -4.07 6.76 7.36
CA PHE A 31 -5.08 5.77 7.06
C PHE A 31 -4.48 4.35 7.06
N LEU A 32 -3.39 4.13 6.31
CA LEU A 32 -2.71 2.83 6.26
C LEU A 32 -2.30 2.35 7.65
N LYS A 33 -1.75 3.24 8.48
CA LYS A 33 -1.39 2.91 9.86
C LYS A 33 -2.60 2.43 10.66
N ALA A 34 -3.69 3.21 10.68
CA ALA A 34 -4.89 2.86 11.43
C ALA A 34 -5.51 1.53 10.96
N VAL A 35 -5.70 1.35 9.66
CA VAL A 35 -6.31 0.11 9.13
C VAL A 35 -5.42 -1.10 9.34
N SER A 36 -4.09 -0.95 9.23
CA SER A 36 -3.15 -2.06 9.44
C SER A 36 -3.05 -2.52 10.90
N GLN A 37 -3.38 -1.65 11.85
CA GLN A 37 -3.37 -1.98 13.28
C GLN A 37 -4.67 -2.63 13.73
N GLU A 38 -5.81 -2.23 13.16
CA GLU A 38 -7.13 -2.57 13.72
C GLU A 38 -8.01 -3.40 12.78
N ALA A 39 -7.93 -3.18 11.47
CA ALA A 39 -8.98 -3.58 10.53
C ALA A 39 -8.57 -4.62 9.49
N LEU A 40 -7.27 -4.84 9.26
CA LEU A 40 -6.78 -5.80 8.26
C LEU A 40 -6.51 -7.17 8.89
N VAL A 41 -7.57 -7.91 9.18
CA VAL A 41 -7.52 -9.30 9.70
C VAL A 41 -8.21 -10.27 8.73
N GLU A 42 -8.03 -11.58 8.93
CA GLU A 42 -8.72 -12.58 8.11
C GLU A 42 -10.25 -12.35 8.12
N GLY A 43 -10.87 -12.47 6.95
CA GLY A 43 -12.30 -12.22 6.75
C GLY A 43 -12.66 -10.75 6.50
N SER A 44 -11.72 -9.81 6.66
CA SER A 44 -11.92 -8.40 6.32
C SER A 44 -12.16 -8.23 4.83
N VAL A 45 -13.01 -7.26 4.48
CA VAL A 45 -13.30 -6.93 3.08
C VAL A 45 -12.69 -5.56 2.77
N ILE A 46 -11.75 -5.53 1.83
CA ILE A 46 -11.18 -4.31 1.28
C ILE A 46 -11.96 -3.96 0.00
N GLU A 47 -12.53 -2.76 -0.03
CA GLU A 47 -13.08 -2.18 -1.27
C GLU A 47 -12.12 -1.12 -1.79
N ILE A 48 -11.74 -1.25 -3.06
CA ILE A 48 -10.91 -0.27 -3.76
C ILE A 48 -11.75 0.35 -4.86
N THR A 49 -11.95 1.66 -4.77
CA THR A 49 -12.60 2.47 -5.80
C THR A 49 -11.61 3.42 -6.43
N VAL A 50 -11.51 3.39 -7.75
CA VAL A 50 -10.71 4.33 -8.55
C VAL A 50 -11.65 5.07 -9.48
N THR A 51 -11.72 6.39 -9.31
CA THR A 51 -12.41 7.28 -10.26
C THR A 51 -11.38 7.86 -11.22
N ALA A 52 -11.48 7.50 -12.48
CA ALA A 52 -10.65 8.06 -13.53
C ALA A 52 -11.05 9.52 -13.82
N PRO A 53 -10.14 10.34 -14.37
CA PRO A 53 -10.44 11.76 -14.67
C PRO A 53 -11.60 11.96 -15.66
N ASP A 54 -11.90 10.96 -16.48
CA ASP A 54 -13.03 10.95 -17.41
C ASP A 54 -14.36 10.55 -16.75
N GLY A 55 -14.37 10.31 -15.43
CA GLY A 55 -15.55 9.98 -14.63
C GLY A 55 -15.86 8.49 -14.54
N ARG A 56 -15.07 7.60 -15.16
CA ARG A 56 -15.27 6.15 -15.02
C ARG A 56 -14.84 5.67 -13.63
N ASN A 57 -15.68 4.84 -13.02
CA ASN A 57 -15.40 4.22 -11.72
C ASN A 57 -15.01 2.75 -11.90
N TYR A 58 -13.90 2.37 -11.29
CA TYR A 58 -13.46 0.99 -11.16
C TYR A 58 -13.60 0.62 -9.70
N CYS A 59 -14.41 -0.40 -9.41
CA CYS A 59 -14.59 -0.91 -8.04
C CYS A 59 -14.17 -2.38 -8.00
N SER A 60 -13.48 -2.76 -6.93
CA SER A 60 -13.15 -4.15 -6.64
C SER A 60 -13.29 -4.43 -5.15
N ASN A 61 -13.80 -5.61 -4.82
CA ASN A 61 -13.94 -6.08 -3.45
C ASN A 61 -13.05 -7.31 -3.26
N ILE A 62 -12.19 -7.26 -2.24
CA ILE A 62 -11.24 -8.31 -1.92
C ILE A 62 -11.51 -8.76 -0.49
N LYS A 63 -11.90 -10.02 -0.31
CA LYS A 63 -12.03 -10.62 1.02
C LYS A 63 -10.72 -11.31 1.37
N LEU A 64 -10.12 -10.88 2.48
CA LEU A 64 -8.86 -11.45 2.95
C LEU A 64 -9.06 -12.87 3.49
N ASN A 65 -8.20 -13.77 3.06
CA ASN A 65 -8.03 -15.10 3.63
C ASN A 65 -6.71 -15.17 4.44
N SER A 66 -6.43 -16.32 5.06
CA SER A 66 -5.23 -16.50 5.90
C SER A 66 -3.92 -16.35 5.13
N GLU A 67 -3.89 -16.66 3.83
CA GLU A 67 -2.69 -16.53 2.97
C GLU A 67 -2.39 -15.06 2.64
N ASP A 68 -3.40 -14.19 2.69
CA ASP A 68 -3.26 -12.75 2.42
C ASP A 68 -2.70 -11.96 3.62
N LEU A 69 -2.48 -12.60 4.78
CA LEU A 69 -1.99 -11.92 5.98
C LEU A 69 -0.54 -11.40 5.82
N GLU A 70 0.25 -12.00 4.93
CA GLU A 70 1.59 -11.50 4.59
C GLU A 70 1.51 -10.11 3.92
N PHE A 71 0.49 -9.88 3.09
CA PHE A 71 0.24 -8.57 2.48
C PHE A 71 -0.11 -7.52 3.53
N VAL A 72 -0.85 -7.89 4.57
CA VAL A 72 -1.16 -7.00 5.71
C VAL A 72 0.13 -6.56 6.43
N ASP A 73 1.08 -7.47 6.62
CA ASP A 73 2.34 -7.15 7.29
C ASP A 73 3.19 -6.15 6.47
N CYS A 74 3.19 -6.33 5.15
CA CYS A 74 3.78 -5.36 4.23
C CYS A 74 3.11 -3.98 4.35
N LEU A 75 1.78 -3.91 4.48
CA LEU A 75 1.05 -2.65 4.68
C LEU A 75 1.40 -1.96 6.01
N LYS A 76 1.60 -2.74 7.10
CA LYS A 76 2.07 -2.19 8.40
C LYS A 76 3.42 -1.49 8.24
N THR A 77 4.34 -2.10 7.49
CA THR A 77 5.68 -1.53 7.25
C THR A 77 5.63 -0.21 6.46
N LEU A 78 4.65 -0.06 5.56
CA LEU A 78 4.43 1.17 4.80
C LEU A 78 3.75 2.27 5.64
N GLY A 79 2.95 1.92 6.66
CA GLY A 79 2.31 2.87 7.58
C GLY A 79 3.19 3.34 8.74
N ASN A 80 4.17 2.54 9.16
CA ASN A 80 5.00 2.80 10.36
C ASN A 80 6.36 3.48 10.11
N ARG A 81 6.68 3.89 8.88
CA ARG A 81 7.93 4.58 8.54
C ARG A 81 7.76 6.07 8.28
#